data_AF-A0A7S3VWR9-F1
#
_entry.id   AF-A0A7S3VWR9-F1
#
_cell.length_a   1.000
_cell.length_b   1.000
_cell.length_c   1.000
_cell.angle_alpha   90.00
_cell.angle_beta   90.00
_cell.angle_gamma   90.00
#
_symmetry.space_group_name_H-M   'P 1'
#
loop_
_entity.id
_entity.type
_entity.pdbx_description
1 polymer ?
#
loop_
_entity_poly.entity_id
_entity_poly.type
_entity_poly.pdbx_seq_one_letter_code
_entity_poly.pdbx_strand_id
1 'polypeptide(L)'
;PPEPAGGWAASSNWCGMDAGPQMLYPAQCIDGVVGQLGGRELRASLEGRQCEVGAALATPPPHGSRLADAFGLLVHTNPPRWPRGEPEAESEWEALLASCHTSAFQA
;
A
#
# COMPACT_ATOMS: atom_id res chain seq x y z
N PRO A 1 -33.75 7.14 19.67
CA PRO A 1 -33.29 7.81 18.43
C PRO A 1 -32.78 6.73 17.48
N PRO A 2 -33.03 6.79 16.16
CA PRO A 2 -32.48 5.79 15.24
C PRO A 2 -30.95 5.94 15.15
N GLU A 3 -30.24 4.82 15.07
CA GLU A 3 -28.80 4.78 14.79
C GLU A 3 -28.50 5.44 13.44
N PRO A 4 -27.41 6.21 13.28
CA PRO A 4 -27.08 6.77 11.99
C PRO A 4 -26.69 5.61 11.04
N ALA A 5 -27.36 5.54 9.90
CA ALA A 5 -26.93 4.78 8.72
C ALA A 5 -25.63 5.40 8.18
N GLY A 6 -24.51 5.13 8.87
CA GLY A 6 -23.22 5.77 8.64
C GLY A 6 -22.25 4.81 7.99
N GLY A 7 -22.22 4.83 6.65
CA GLY A 7 -21.07 4.36 5.88
C GLY A 7 -19.80 5.03 6.39
N TRP A 8 -18.70 4.28 6.39
CA TRP A 8 -17.42 4.68 6.96
C TRP A 8 -16.88 5.90 6.20
N ALA A 9 -17.10 7.09 6.74
CA ALA A 9 -16.46 8.31 6.28
C ALA A 9 -15.03 8.34 6.82
N ALA A 10 -14.05 8.18 5.93
CA ALA A 10 -12.64 8.33 6.24
C ALA A 10 -12.36 9.78 6.65
N SER A 11 -12.08 10.00 7.93
CA SER A 11 -11.60 11.30 8.43
C SER A 11 -10.08 11.39 8.28
N SER A 12 -9.66 12.61 7.96
CA SER A 12 -8.29 13.06 7.76
C SER A 12 -7.33 12.59 8.84
N ASN A 13 -6.16 12.15 8.39
CA ASN A 13 -4.96 11.77 9.16
C ASN A 13 -4.85 10.28 9.48
N TRP A 14 -4.13 9.59 8.58
CA TRP A 14 -3.44 8.32 8.81
C TRP A 14 -4.31 7.10 9.13
N CYS A 15 -4.88 6.48 8.09
CA CYS A 15 -5.13 5.03 7.98
C CYS A 15 -5.72 4.71 6.59
N GLY A 16 -4.90 4.69 5.54
CA GLY A 16 -5.38 4.42 4.19
C GLY A 16 -5.46 2.92 3.88
N MET A 17 -6.68 2.39 3.81
CA MET A 17 -7.07 1.07 3.29
C MET A 17 -8.20 1.30 2.28
N ASP A 18 -8.23 0.57 1.17
CA ASP A 18 -9.26 0.70 0.13
C ASP A 18 -10.71 0.41 0.64
N ALA A 19 -11.58 1.44 0.63
CA ALA A 19 -13.05 1.52 0.67
C ALA A 19 -13.84 1.51 -0.70
N GLY A 20 -13.65 0.51 -1.61
CA GLY A 20 -14.47 0.35 -2.85
C GLY A 20 -13.85 0.63 -4.26
N PRO A 21 -14.64 0.52 -5.35
CA PRO A 21 -14.14 0.65 -6.71
C PRO A 21 -13.96 2.13 -7.08
N GLN A 22 -12.69 2.56 -7.23
CA GLN A 22 -12.16 3.88 -7.65
C GLN A 22 -11.26 4.60 -6.63
N MET A 23 -10.89 4.04 -5.47
CA MET A 23 -10.02 4.86 -4.62
C MET A 23 -8.59 4.87 -5.11
N LEU A 24 -8.20 6.10 -5.36
CA LEU A 24 -6.85 6.55 -5.22
C LEU A 24 -6.57 6.59 -3.72
N TYR A 25 -5.50 5.92 -3.29
CA TYR A 25 -4.83 6.31 -2.06
C TYR A 25 -4.66 7.83 -2.10
N PRO A 26 -5.14 8.57 -1.09
CA PRO A 26 -4.91 10.00 -1.05
C PRO A 26 -3.41 10.25 -1.30
N ALA A 27 -3.05 11.32 -2.01
CA ALA A 27 -1.65 11.75 -2.16
C ALA A 27 -0.95 12.07 -0.81
N GLN A 28 -1.64 11.84 0.31
CA GLN A 28 -1.14 11.94 1.67
C GLN A 28 -0.56 10.61 2.18
N CYS A 29 -0.92 9.48 1.56
CA CYS A 29 -0.25 8.19 1.78
C CYS A 29 0.91 8.06 0.79
N ILE A 30 2.00 7.40 1.20
CA ILE A 30 3.18 7.18 0.35
C ILE A 30 2.77 6.53 -0.99
N ASP A 31 1.87 5.54 -0.96
CA ASP A 31 1.41 4.88 -2.18
C ASP A 31 0.68 5.83 -3.13
N GLY A 32 -0.12 6.77 -2.60
CA GLY A 32 -0.77 7.81 -3.40
C GLY A 32 0.23 8.78 -4.02
N VAL A 33 1.28 9.17 -3.29
CA VAL A 33 2.37 10.03 -3.83
C VAL A 33 3.13 9.30 -4.93
N VAL A 34 3.54 8.05 -4.69
CA VAL A 34 4.27 7.23 -5.66
C VAL A 34 3.42 7.00 -6.90
N GLY A 35 2.13 6.67 -6.74
CA GLY A 35 1.18 6.56 -7.84
C GLY A 35 1.02 7.85 -8.64
N GLN A 36 0.96 9.01 -7.97
CA GLN A 36 0.89 10.32 -8.63
C GLN A 36 2.16 10.64 -9.42
N LEU A 37 3.34 10.35 -8.85
CA LEU A 37 4.63 10.62 -9.49
C LEU A 37 4.94 9.64 -10.63
N GLY A 38 4.50 8.38 -10.52
CA GLY A 38 4.66 7.35 -11.55
C GLY A 38 3.57 7.36 -12.62
N GLY A 39 2.41 7.96 -12.33
CA GLY A 39 1.32 8.13 -13.29
C GLY A 39 0.70 6.83 -13.79
N ARG A 40 0.10 6.89 -14.99
CA ARG A 40 -0.64 5.76 -15.58
C ARG A 40 0.25 4.57 -15.93
N GLU A 41 1.51 4.81 -16.25
CA GLU A 41 2.46 3.75 -16.60
C GLU A 41 2.80 2.88 -15.39
N LEU A 42 3.03 3.48 -14.22
CA LEU A 42 3.22 2.71 -12.99
C LEU A 42 1.99 1.85 -12.71
N ARG A 43 0.80 2.44 -12.80
CA ARG A 43 -0.47 1.71 -12.61
C ARG A 43 -0.60 0.54 -13.57
N ALA A 44 -0.32 0.73 -14.86
CA ALA A 44 -0.37 -0.34 -15.86
C ALA A 44 0.65 -1.46 -15.56
N SER A 45 1.84 -1.11 -15.05
CA SER A 45 2.86 -2.11 -14.67
C SER A 45 2.48 -2.98 -13.47
N LEU A 46 1.52 -2.53 -12.67
CA LEU A 46 1.01 -3.21 -11.47
C LEU A 46 -0.36 -3.89 -11.72
N GLU A 47 -1.01 -3.60 -12.84
CA GLU A 47 -2.32 -4.17 -13.16
C GLU A 47 -2.24 -5.70 -13.31
N GLY A 48 -3.11 -6.41 -12.60
CA GLY A 48 -3.12 -7.88 -12.57
C GLY A 48 -2.01 -8.51 -11.72
N ARG A 49 -1.12 -7.73 -11.09
CA ARG A 49 -0.12 -8.24 -10.15
C ARG A 49 -0.70 -8.29 -8.75
N GLN A 50 -0.67 -9.46 -8.13
CA GLN A 50 -1.04 -9.64 -6.72
C GLN A 50 0.22 -9.69 -5.86
N CYS A 51 0.13 -9.16 -4.64
CA CYS A 51 1.18 -9.21 -3.63
C CYS A 51 0.56 -9.74 -2.35
N GLU A 52 1.04 -10.90 -1.87
CA GLU A 52 0.57 -11.46 -0.61
C GLU A 52 0.98 -10.58 0.57
N VAL A 53 0.22 -10.63 1.66
CA VAL A 53 0.59 -9.92 2.90
C VAL A 53 1.93 -10.45 3.40
N GLY A 54 2.84 -9.56 3.79
CA GLY A 54 4.20 -9.95 4.18
C GLY A 54 5.18 -10.09 3.02
N ALA A 55 4.72 -9.97 1.76
CA ALA A 55 5.57 -10.10 0.59
C ALA A 55 5.96 -8.74 -0.01
N ALA A 56 6.80 -8.79 -1.03
CA ALA A 56 7.17 -7.64 -1.84
C ALA A 56 7.25 -8.02 -3.33
N LEU A 57 7.09 -7.04 -4.20
CA LEU A 57 7.35 -7.16 -5.63
C LEU A 57 8.12 -5.94 -6.11
N ALA A 58 9.05 -6.15 -7.04
CA ALA A 58 9.79 -5.07 -7.67
C ALA A 58 9.21 -4.69 -9.04
N THR A 59 9.29 -3.40 -9.36
CA THR A 59 9.10 -2.84 -10.70
C THR A 59 10.21 -1.85 -11.01
N PRO A 60 10.60 -1.70 -12.29
CA PRO A 60 11.32 -0.50 -12.68
C PRO A 60 10.43 0.74 -12.45
N PRO A 61 11.01 1.91 -12.20
CA PRO A 61 10.26 3.16 -12.25
C PRO A 61 9.82 3.45 -13.70
N PRO A 62 8.67 4.09 -13.92
CA PRO A 62 8.22 4.46 -15.27
C PRO A 62 9.19 5.43 -15.94
N HIS A 63 9.45 5.22 -17.23
CA HIS A 63 10.42 6.02 -17.95
C HIS A 63 9.99 7.49 -18.05
N GLY A 64 10.90 8.42 -17.84
CA GLY A 64 10.59 9.86 -17.87
C GLY A 64 9.72 10.37 -16.70
N SER A 65 9.45 9.53 -15.69
CA SER A 65 8.79 9.96 -14.46
C SER A 65 9.80 10.56 -13.47
N ARG A 66 9.31 11.40 -12.55
CA ARG A 66 10.12 11.92 -11.43
C ARG A 66 10.69 10.81 -10.53
N LEU A 67 10.10 9.62 -10.58
CA LEU A 67 10.61 8.45 -9.87
C LEU A 67 11.85 7.87 -10.57
N ALA A 68 11.86 7.84 -11.90
CA ALA A 68 13.02 7.35 -12.67
C ALA A 68 14.23 8.28 -12.57
N ASP A 69 14.02 9.57 -12.31
CA ASP A 69 15.11 10.53 -12.08
C ASP A 69 15.90 10.24 -10.78
N ALA A 70 15.24 9.61 -9.79
CA ALA A 70 15.78 9.46 -8.44
C ALA A 70 16.02 8.01 -8.01
N PHE A 71 15.31 7.05 -8.62
CA PHE A 71 15.33 5.65 -8.21
C PHE A 71 15.63 4.76 -9.40
N GLY A 72 16.37 3.67 -9.19
CA GLY A 72 16.57 2.61 -10.19
C GLY A 72 15.56 1.48 -10.09
N LEU A 73 14.86 1.37 -8.96
CA LEU A 73 13.93 0.30 -8.65
C LEU A 73 12.86 0.81 -7.69
N LEU A 74 11.63 0.34 -7.86
CA LEU A 74 10.53 0.53 -6.92
C LEU A 74 10.17 -0.84 -6.34
N VAL A 75 10.23 -0.95 -5.01
CA VAL A 75 9.83 -2.17 -4.30
C VAL A 75 8.52 -1.89 -3.57
N HIS A 76 7.48 -2.61 -3.98
CA HIS A 76 6.14 -2.50 -3.42
C HIS A 76 5.96 -3.63 -2.42
N THR A 77 5.52 -3.32 -1.20
CA THR A 77 5.26 -4.32 -0.18
C THR A 77 3.82 -4.22 0.31
N ASN A 78 3.25 -5.35 0.72
CA ASN A 78 1.89 -5.43 1.24
C ASN A 78 1.92 -5.74 2.75
N PRO A 79 1.89 -4.71 3.63
CA PRO A 79 1.98 -4.91 5.06
C PRO A 79 0.68 -5.47 5.68
N PRO A 80 0.77 -6.18 6.81
CA PRO A 80 -0.41 -6.62 7.55
C PRO A 80 -1.16 -5.44 8.17
N ARG A 81 -2.47 -5.59 8.32
CA ARG A 81 -3.34 -4.58 8.97
C ARG A 81 -3.13 -4.65 10.48
N TRP A 82 -3.06 -3.48 11.15
CA TRP A 82 -2.90 -3.42 12.60
C TRP A 82 -3.98 -4.24 13.33
N PRO A 83 -3.60 -5.18 14.22
CA PRO A 83 -4.54 -6.03 14.95
C PRO A 83 -5.26 -5.21 16.01
N ARG A 84 -6.60 -5.23 16.02
CA ARG A 84 -7.41 -4.44 16.96
C ARG A 84 -7.60 -5.18 18.29
N GLY A 85 -6.52 -5.35 19.05
CA GLY A 85 -6.57 -5.81 20.44
C GLY A 85 -6.68 -7.32 20.64
N GLU A 86 -6.23 -8.11 19.66
CA GLU A 86 -6.13 -9.57 19.76
C GLU A 86 -4.64 -9.97 19.87
N PRO A 87 -4.15 -10.43 21.04
CA PRO A 87 -2.72 -10.69 21.25
C PRO A 87 -2.11 -11.75 20.32
N GLU A 88 -2.88 -12.76 19.94
CA GLU A 88 -2.44 -13.78 18.97
C GLU A 88 -2.26 -13.17 17.57
N ALA A 89 -3.10 -12.21 17.21
CA ALA A 89 -2.98 -11.45 15.97
C ALA A 89 -1.83 -10.43 16.00
N GLU A 90 -1.37 -10.00 17.18
CA GLU A 90 -0.15 -9.17 17.32
C GLU A 90 1.11 -9.92 16.92
N SER A 91 1.27 -11.17 17.38
CA SER A 91 2.43 -11.98 17.03
C SER A 91 2.50 -12.28 15.52
N GLU A 92 1.35 -12.60 14.91
CA GLU A 92 1.28 -12.80 13.45
C GLU A 92 1.53 -11.49 12.68
N TRP A 93 0.97 -10.37 13.15
CA TRP A 93 1.21 -9.05 12.56
C TRP A 93 2.69 -8.67 12.59
N GLU A 94 3.38 -8.86 13.72
CA GLU A 94 4.82 -8.60 13.84
C GLU A 94 5.62 -9.45 12.85
N ALA A 95 5.30 -10.74 12.76
CA ALA A 95 5.98 -11.66 11.84
C ALA A 95 5.78 -11.26 10.37
N LEU A 96 4.56 -10.92 9.97
CA LEU A 96 4.25 -10.49 8.61
C LEU A 96 4.89 -9.14 8.28
N LEU A 97 4.95 -8.20 9.22
CA LEU A 97 5.62 -6.92 9.03
C LEU A 97 7.14 -7.10 8.88
N ALA A 98 7.75 -7.98 9.68
CA ALA A 98 9.16 -8.34 9.51
C ALA A 98 9.43 -9.02 8.17
N SER A 99 8.48 -9.85 7.69
CA SER A 99 8.54 -10.46 6.37
C SER A 99 8.55 -9.41 5.26
N CYS A 100 7.71 -8.36 5.32
CA CYS A 100 7.73 -7.26 4.35
C CYS A 100 9.11 -6.65 4.18
N HIS A 101 9.79 -6.35 5.29
CA HIS A 101 11.14 -5.79 5.25
C HIS A 101 12.14 -6.76 4.61
N THR A 102 12.09 -8.03 5.00
CA THR A 102 13.00 -9.05 4.46
C THR A 102 12.78 -9.26 2.97
N SER A 103 11.52 -9.46 2.54
CA SER A 103 11.15 -9.62 1.14
C SER A 103 11.53 -8.41 0.30
N ALA A 104 11.45 -7.19 0.84
CA ALA A 104 11.83 -5.99 0.11
C ALA A 104 13.31 -5.95 -0.30
N PHE A 105 14.21 -6.53 0.51
CA PHE A 105 15.63 -6.64 0.18
C PHE A 105 15.96 -7.84 -0.74
N GLN A 106 14.99 -8.72 -0.98
CA GLN A 106 15.14 -9.91 -1.81
C GLN A 106 14.45 -9.79 -3.17
N ALA A 107 13.67 -8.72 -3.38
CA ALA A 107 12.83 -8.49 -4.56
C ALA A 107 13.60 -7.98 -5.79
#